data_AF-A0A8T4ELG1-F1
#
_entry.id   AF-A0A8T4ELG1-F1
#
_cell.length_a   1.000
_cell.length_b   1.000
_cell.length_c   1.000
_cell.angle_alpha   90.00
_cell.angle_beta   90.00
_cell.angle_gamma   90.00
#
_symmetry.space_group_name_H-M   'P 1'
#
loop_
_entity.id
_entity.type
_entity.pdbx_description
1 polymer ?
#
loop_
_entity_poly.entity_id
_entity_poly.type
_entity_poly.pdbx_seq_one_letter_code
_entity_poly.pdbx_strand_id
1 'polypeptide(L)'
;MDAIGINTVDSLMNKLHRNRSSTIKYISRLRKKGYVKTTQGSDKKRIYYIFPENKIQGKSYEEIINKYSPIKLQENNMHKIYGRDIPIEEVLVYAVKSNDIRTIIASLSLFRYVKDWLLLKKLAKDKKTTRMICALYDVARKTMKTKRMDKRFKRMKITGEKYEYFIFNFKSKDFSDIEKKWRIYLPLNAADLEDYK
;
A
#
# COMPACT_ATOMS: atom_id res chain seq x y z
N MET A 1 -22.87 6.48 -19.90
CA MET A 1 -21.86 6.80 -20.95
C MET A 1 -20.90 5.65 -21.09
N ASP A 2 -20.55 5.26 -22.30
CA ASP A 2 -19.81 4.03 -22.61
C ASP A 2 -18.32 4.29 -22.90
N ALA A 3 -17.55 3.24 -23.19
CA ALA A 3 -16.17 3.39 -23.69
C ALA A 3 -16.21 3.95 -25.13
N ILE A 4 -15.15 4.66 -25.56
CA ILE A 4 -14.98 5.16 -26.95
C ILE A 4 -14.63 3.99 -27.91
N GLY A 5 -15.19 2.80 -27.64
CA GLY A 5 -14.92 1.56 -28.35
C GLY A 5 -13.93 0.61 -27.65
N ILE A 6 -13.92 -0.61 -28.17
CA ILE A 6 -13.02 -1.71 -27.80
C ILE A 6 -11.77 -1.58 -28.67
N ASN A 7 -10.61 -1.36 -28.06
CA ASN A 7 -9.39 -1.12 -28.81
C ASN A 7 -8.30 -2.16 -28.48
N THR A 8 -7.60 -2.67 -29.48
CA THR A 8 -6.32 -3.40 -29.34
C THR A 8 -5.13 -2.44 -29.51
N VAL A 9 -3.91 -2.87 -29.18
CA VAL A 9 -2.71 -2.06 -29.46
C VAL A 9 -2.64 -1.68 -30.94
N ASP A 10 -2.91 -2.63 -31.83
CA ASP A 10 -2.81 -2.43 -33.28
C ASP A 10 -3.87 -1.44 -33.78
N SER A 11 -5.11 -1.52 -33.26
CA SER A 11 -6.14 -0.52 -33.58
C SER A 11 -5.77 0.89 -33.13
N LEU A 12 -5.09 1.02 -31.99
CA LEU A 12 -4.64 2.31 -31.46
C LEU A 12 -3.43 2.85 -32.22
N MET A 13 -2.53 1.97 -32.68
CA MET A 13 -1.43 2.35 -33.55
C MET A 13 -1.97 2.99 -34.84
N ASN A 14 -2.98 2.36 -35.45
CA ASN A 14 -3.60 2.85 -36.68
C ASN A 14 -4.33 4.18 -36.44
N LYS A 15 -5.14 4.29 -35.38
CA LYS A 15 -5.88 5.52 -35.05
C LYS A 15 -4.98 6.70 -34.67
N LEU A 16 -3.87 6.44 -33.99
CA LEU A 16 -2.95 7.49 -33.51
C LEU A 16 -1.84 7.79 -34.52
N HIS A 17 -1.72 7.00 -35.59
CA HIS A 17 -0.59 7.01 -36.53
C HIS A 17 0.76 6.92 -35.79
N ARG A 18 0.87 6.00 -34.83
CA ARG A 18 2.07 5.81 -34.00
C ARG A 18 2.55 4.37 -34.01
N ASN A 19 3.85 4.20 -33.77
CA ASN A 19 4.44 2.88 -33.56
C ASN A 19 3.95 2.22 -32.25
N ARG A 20 4.22 0.91 -32.14
CA ARG A 20 3.78 0.06 -31.02
C ARG A 20 4.28 0.55 -29.67
N SER A 21 5.56 0.89 -29.58
CA SER A 21 6.19 1.32 -28.32
C SER A 21 5.57 2.62 -27.80
N SER A 22 5.39 3.61 -28.67
CA SER A 22 4.75 4.89 -28.34
C SER A 22 3.31 4.69 -27.90
N THR A 23 2.56 3.85 -28.61
CA THR A 23 1.17 3.53 -28.30
C THR A 23 1.03 2.87 -26.93
N ILE A 24 1.88 1.89 -26.61
CA ILE A 24 1.93 1.26 -25.28
C ILE A 24 2.22 2.29 -24.19
N LYS A 25 3.13 3.24 -24.44
CA LYS A 25 3.46 4.31 -23.49
C LYS A 25 2.27 5.23 -23.23
N TYR A 26 1.51 5.62 -24.26
CA TYR A 26 0.28 6.41 -24.10
C TYR A 26 -0.78 5.66 -23.31
N ILE A 27 -1.04 4.39 -23.66
CA ILE A 27 -1.96 3.53 -22.92
C ILE A 27 -1.56 3.46 -21.44
N SER A 28 -0.27 3.26 -21.16
CA SER A 28 0.25 3.22 -19.79
C SER A 28 0.01 4.53 -19.03
N ARG A 29 0.25 5.68 -19.67
CA ARG A 29 -0.01 7.01 -19.08
C ARG A 29 -1.49 7.26 -18.81
N LEU A 30 -2.36 6.93 -19.77
CA LEU A 30 -3.81 7.09 -19.61
C LEU A 30 -4.38 6.15 -18.56
N ARG A 31 -3.87 4.91 -18.48
CA ARG A 31 -4.20 3.96 -17.43
C ARG A 31 -3.83 4.47 -16.04
N LYS A 32 -2.62 5.02 -15.89
CA LYS A 32 -2.17 5.66 -14.63
C LYS A 32 -3.06 6.83 -14.20
N LYS A 33 -3.79 7.43 -15.13
CA LYS A 33 -4.74 8.52 -14.88
C LYS A 33 -6.20 8.05 -14.82
N GLY A 34 -6.47 6.75 -14.90
CA GLY A 34 -7.82 6.17 -14.77
C GLY A 34 -8.71 6.24 -16.00
N TYR A 35 -8.18 6.66 -17.16
CA TYR A 35 -8.94 6.71 -18.42
C TYR A 35 -8.96 5.38 -19.18
N VAL A 36 -8.19 4.37 -18.76
CA VAL A 36 -8.07 3.10 -19.49
C VAL A 36 -8.25 1.89 -18.59
N LYS A 37 -9.25 1.06 -18.90
CA LYS A 37 -9.41 -0.29 -18.32
C LYS A 37 -8.85 -1.32 -19.30
N THR A 38 -8.13 -2.32 -18.79
CA THR A 38 -7.56 -3.41 -19.61
C THR A 38 -8.18 -4.73 -19.21
N THR A 39 -8.61 -5.50 -20.20
CA THR A 39 -9.06 -6.90 -20.01
C THR A 39 -8.35 -7.80 -21.01
N GLN A 40 -8.50 -9.10 -20.83
CA GLN A 40 -8.02 -10.10 -21.76
C GLN A 40 -9.19 -10.58 -22.61
N GLY A 41 -9.01 -10.62 -23.93
CA GLY A 41 -9.97 -11.21 -24.87
C GLY A 41 -9.88 -12.73 -24.90
N SER A 42 -10.85 -13.36 -25.56
CA SER A 42 -10.91 -14.82 -25.77
C SER A 42 -9.69 -15.36 -26.52
N ASP A 43 -9.10 -14.54 -27.40
CA ASP A 43 -7.87 -14.84 -28.15
C ASP A 43 -6.57 -14.53 -27.37
N LYS A 44 -6.68 -14.31 -26.05
CA LYS A 44 -5.61 -13.88 -25.15
C LYS A 44 -5.01 -12.50 -25.50
N LYS A 45 -5.54 -11.76 -26.47
CA LYS A 45 -5.08 -10.39 -26.75
C LYS A 45 -5.59 -9.43 -25.69
N ARG A 46 -4.83 -8.36 -25.44
CA ARG A 46 -5.22 -7.32 -24.51
C ARG A 46 -6.19 -6.35 -25.17
N ILE A 47 -7.33 -6.16 -24.53
CA ILE A 47 -8.37 -5.22 -24.92
C ILE A 47 -8.28 -3.99 -24.00
N TYR A 48 -8.33 -2.80 -24.60
CA TYR A 48 -8.29 -1.51 -23.92
C TYR A 48 -9.61 -0.76 -24.13
N TYR A 49 -10.27 -0.47 -23.02
CA TYR A 49 -11.44 0.41 -22.97
C TYR A 49 -10.96 1.79 -22.56
N ILE A 50 -11.07 2.76 -23.47
CA ILE A 50 -10.69 4.16 -23.24
C ILE A 50 -11.97 4.94 -22.92
N PHE A 51 -11.94 5.68 -21.82
CA PHE A 51 -13.05 6.51 -21.39
C PHE A 51 -12.70 7.99 -21.56
N PRO A 52 -13.65 8.84 -21.97
CA PRO A 52 -13.43 10.27 -22.09
C PRO A 52 -13.26 10.93 -20.72
N GLU A 53 -13.92 10.36 -19.70
CA GLU A 53 -13.82 10.78 -18.31
C GLU A 53 -13.08 9.73 -17.49
N ASN A 54 -12.54 10.15 -16.35
CA ASN A 54 -11.88 9.25 -15.41
C ASN A 54 -12.91 8.36 -14.69
N LYS A 55 -13.27 7.24 -15.31
CA LYS A 55 -14.27 6.30 -14.78
C LYS A 55 -13.70 5.29 -13.81
N ILE A 56 -12.40 5.04 -13.85
CA ILE A 56 -11.79 4.16 -12.88
C ILE A 56 -11.68 4.99 -11.61
N GLN A 57 -12.55 4.73 -10.64
CA GLN A 57 -12.43 5.33 -9.32
C GLN A 57 -11.09 4.89 -8.72
N GLY A 58 -10.09 5.76 -8.83
CA GLY A 58 -8.79 5.53 -8.22
C GLY A 58 -8.97 5.57 -6.71
N LYS A 59 -8.19 4.76 -6.00
CA LYS A 59 -8.15 4.79 -4.54
C LYS A 59 -6.83 5.37 -4.06
N SER A 60 -6.88 6.22 -3.05
CA SER A 60 -5.67 6.62 -2.33
C SER A 60 -5.34 5.59 -1.24
N TYR A 61 -4.14 5.66 -0.68
CA TYR A 61 -3.79 4.81 0.46
C TYR A 61 -4.56 5.22 1.71
N GLU A 62 -4.78 6.51 1.88
CA GLU A 62 -5.53 7.14 2.96
C GLU A 62 -6.99 6.71 2.95
N GLU A 63 -7.63 6.65 1.77
CA GLU A 63 -8.99 6.11 1.62
C GLU A 63 -9.09 4.66 2.13
N ILE A 64 -8.06 3.84 1.87
CA ILE A 64 -8.01 2.46 2.34
C ILE A 64 -7.80 2.39 3.85
N ILE A 65 -6.91 3.22 4.39
CA ILE A 65 -6.70 3.33 5.85
C ILE A 65 -8.01 3.76 6.53
N ASN A 66 -8.64 4.82 6.03
CA ASN A 66 -9.91 5.37 6.52
C ASN A 66 -11.04 4.33 6.52
N LYS A 67 -11.04 3.38 5.57
CA LYS A 67 -12.03 2.31 5.53
C LYS A 67 -11.95 1.36 6.73
N TYR A 68 -10.75 1.12 7.26
CA TYR A 68 -10.51 0.08 8.27
C TYR A 68 -10.12 0.61 9.65
N SER A 69 -9.69 1.87 9.72
CA SER A 69 -9.21 2.51 10.94
C SER A 69 -10.29 3.37 11.61
N PRO A 70 -10.39 3.36 12.96
CA PRO A 70 -11.16 4.36 13.69
C PRO A 70 -10.56 5.76 13.53
N ILE A 71 -9.24 5.85 13.36
CA ILE A 71 -8.52 7.12 13.18
C ILE A 71 -8.58 7.53 11.71
N LYS A 72 -9.18 8.69 11.44
CA LYS A 72 -9.31 9.22 10.08
C LYS A 72 -8.15 10.12 9.69
N LEU A 73 -7.68 9.93 8.46
CA LEU A 73 -6.67 10.72 7.78
C LEU A 73 -7.35 11.66 6.78
N GLN A 74 -6.73 12.82 6.56
CA GLN A 74 -7.14 13.71 5.48
C GLN A 74 -6.77 13.08 4.14
N GLU A 75 -7.75 12.95 3.25
CA GLU A 75 -7.53 12.32 1.95
C GLU A 75 -6.77 13.27 1.01
N ASN A 76 -5.60 12.85 0.54
CA ASN A 76 -4.89 13.57 -0.51
C ASN A 76 -5.42 13.17 -1.89
N ASN A 77 -6.29 14.02 -2.44
CA ASN A 77 -6.90 13.79 -3.76
C ASN A 77 -5.92 13.81 -4.94
N MET A 78 -4.65 14.21 -4.74
CA MET A 78 -3.67 14.30 -5.82
C MET A 78 -3.07 12.94 -6.24
N HIS A 79 -3.01 11.96 -5.33
CA HIS A 79 -2.29 10.70 -5.56
C HIS A 79 -3.21 9.47 -5.43
N LYS A 80 -4.09 9.28 -6.41
CA LYS A 80 -4.93 8.08 -6.51
C LYS A 80 -4.27 7.03 -7.41
N ILE A 81 -4.39 5.76 -7.01
CA ILE A 81 -3.95 4.62 -7.81
C ILE A 81 -5.14 4.11 -8.61
N TYR A 82 -4.94 4.07 -9.93
CA TYR A 82 -5.97 3.70 -10.88
C TYR A 82 -5.69 2.32 -11.50
N GLY A 83 -6.76 1.59 -11.75
CA GLY A 83 -6.76 0.42 -12.64
C GLY A 83 -6.25 -0.87 -12.00
N ARG A 84 -6.12 -0.92 -10.67
CA ARG A 84 -5.87 -2.13 -9.89
C ARG A 84 -6.38 -1.97 -8.47
N ASP A 85 -6.63 -3.09 -7.81
CA ASP A 85 -6.83 -3.12 -6.36
C ASP A 85 -5.49 -2.92 -5.64
N ILE A 86 -5.53 -2.15 -4.55
CA ILE A 86 -4.39 -1.95 -3.67
C ILE A 86 -4.55 -2.93 -2.50
N PRO A 87 -3.66 -3.92 -2.35
CA PRO A 87 -3.71 -4.86 -1.24
C PRO A 87 -3.33 -4.18 0.08
N ILE A 88 -3.88 -4.68 1.19
CA ILE A 88 -3.64 -4.14 2.55
C ILE A 88 -2.15 -4.16 2.89
N GLU A 89 -1.45 -5.19 2.41
CA GLU A 89 -0.02 -5.40 2.57
C GLU A 89 0.81 -4.27 1.96
N GLU A 90 0.37 -3.73 0.83
CA GLU A 90 1.02 -2.58 0.19
C GLU A 90 0.75 -1.30 0.96
N VAL A 91 -0.48 -1.12 1.47
CA VAL A 91 -0.86 0.05 2.28
C VAL A 91 -0.07 0.10 3.59
N LEU A 92 0.15 -1.03 4.26
CA LEU A 92 0.99 -1.11 5.46
C LEU A 92 2.43 -0.65 5.18
N VAL A 93 3.02 -1.08 4.06
CA VAL A 93 4.39 -0.66 3.69
C VAL A 93 4.44 0.81 3.31
N TYR A 94 3.40 1.32 2.63
CA TYR A 94 3.25 2.74 2.35
C TYR A 94 3.18 3.57 3.65
N ALA A 95 2.34 3.16 4.61
CA ALA A 95 2.16 3.89 5.86
C ALA A 95 3.48 4.06 6.62
N VAL A 96 4.28 2.98 6.71
CA VAL A 96 5.61 3.04 7.31
C VAL A 96 6.56 3.99 6.56
N LYS A 97 6.46 4.04 5.23
CA LYS A 97 7.31 4.90 4.38
C LYS A 97 6.88 6.36 4.36
N SER A 98 5.67 6.68 4.80
CA SER A 98 5.15 8.05 4.81
C SER A 98 5.92 8.97 5.77
N ASN A 99 6.58 8.40 6.78
CA ASN A 99 7.17 9.12 7.92
C ASN A 99 6.16 10.04 8.65
N ASP A 100 4.86 9.76 8.52
CA ASP A 100 3.79 10.48 9.22
C ASP A 100 3.24 9.64 10.38
N ILE A 101 3.32 10.18 11.59
CA ILE A 101 2.93 9.49 12.83
C ILE A 101 1.45 9.09 12.77
N ARG A 102 0.58 10.01 12.33
CA ARG A 102 -0.86 9.77 12.29
C ARG A 102 -1.19 8.66 11.30
N THR A 103 -0.55 8.64 10.14
CA THR A 103 -0.68 7.58 9.12
C THR A 103 -0.19 6.24 9.66
N ILE A 104 0.95 6.21 10.35
CA ILE A 104 1.48 5.00 10.98
C ILE A 104 0.49 4.44 12.00
N ILE A 105 0.01 5.28 12.93
CA ILE A 105 -0.95 4.88 13.96
C ILE A 105 -2.26 4.41 13.33
N ALA A 106 -2.82 5.17 12.39
CA ALA A 106 -4.07 4.81 11.72
C ALA A 106 -3.96 3.48 10.95
N SER A 107 -2.78 3.16 10.43
CA SER A 107 -2.53 1.90 9.71
C SER A 107 -2.50 0.65 10.60
N LEU A 108 -2.41 0.77 11.93
CA LEU A 108 -2.32 -0.39 12.82
C LEU A 108 -3.53 -1.34 12.70
N SER A 109 -4.73 -0.78 12.48
CA SER A 109 -5.96 -1.55 12.21
C SER A 109 -5.84 -2.53 11.04
N LEU A 110 -4.99 -2.21 10.05
CA LEU A 110 -4.82 -2.99 8.83
C LEU A 110 -4.24 -4.37 9.11
N PHE A 111 -3.50 -4.57 10.21
CA PHE A 111 -2.98 -5.89 10.56
C PHE A 111 -4.08 -6.93 10.84
N ARG A 112 -5.30 -6.50 11.17
CA ARG A 112 -6.48 -7.40 11.27
C ARG A 112 -6.88 -7.97 9.90
N TYR A 113 -6.55 -7.27 8.83
CA TYR A 113 -7.05 -7.53 7.47
C TYR A 113 -5.99 -8.08 6.50
N VAL A 114 -4.78 -8.34 6.97
CA VAL A 114 -3.72 -8.95 6.16
C VAL A 114 -4.17 -10.33 5.67
N LYS A 115 -4.21 -10.51 4.35
CA LYS A 115 -4.59 -11.76 3.68
C LYS A 115 -3.35 -12.58 3.33
N ASP A 116 -2.30 -11.93 2.87
CA ASP A 116 -1.08 -12.56 2.35
C ASP A 116 0.18 -12.06 3.09
N TRP A 117 0.57 -12.80 4.13
CA TRP A 117 1.80 -12.50 4.87
C TRP A 117 3.07 -12.65 4.01
N LEU A 118 3.08 -13.50 2.98
CA LEU A 118 4.24 -13.66 2.10
C LEU A 118 4.43 -12.43 1.20
N LEU A 119 3.33 -11.88 0.68
CA LEU A 119 3.34 -10.62 -0.06
C LEU A 119 3.86 -9.48 0.82
N LEU A 120 3.31 -9.32 2.03
CA LEU A 120 3.80 -8.30 2.98
C LEU A 120 5.29 -8.46 3.24
N LYS A 121 5.78 -9.70 3.37
CA LYS A 121 7.19 -9.98 3.63
C LYS A 121 8.06 -9.53 2.47
N LYS A 122 7.64 -9.86 1.25
CA LYS A 122 8.33 -9.47 0.03
C LYS A 122 8.40 -7.95 -0.08
N LEU A 123 7.26 -7.27 0.03
CA LEU A 123 7.18 -5.81 -0.04
C LEU A 123 8.02 -5.12 1.03
N ALA A 124 7.95 -5.60 2.28
CA ALA A 124 8.71 -5.04 3.39
C ALA A 124 10.23 -5.26 3.25
N LYS A 125 10.66 -6.36 2.63
CA LYS A 125 12.08 -6.57 2.29
C LYS A 125 12.53 -5.62 1.19
N ASP A 126 11.76 -5.55 0.10
CA ASP A 126 12.08 -4.72 -1.07
C ASP A 126 12.19 -3.24 -0.69
N LYS A 127 11.37 -2.80 0.28
CA LYS A 127 11.36 -1.41 0.77
C LYS A 127 12.24 -1.17 2.00
N LYS A 128 12.95 -2.19 2.50
CA LYS A 128 13.76 -2.14 3.73
C LYS A 128 12.98 -1.65 4.96
N THR A 129 11.74 -2.10 5.12
CA THR A 129 10.84 -1.73 6.24
C THR A 129 10.46 -2.92 7.11
N THR A 130 11.19 -4.03 7.05
CA THR A 130 10.71 -5.26 7.71
C THR A 130 10.71 -5.18 9.24
N ARG A 131 11.73 -4.56 9.85
CA ARG A 131 11.78 -4.34 11.30
C ARG A 131 10.61 -3.48 11.77
N MET A 132 10.33 -2.42 11.00
CA MET A 132 9.22 -1.51 11.21
C MET A 132 7.88 -2.26 11.21
N ILE A 133 7.60 -3.00 10.14
CA ILE A 133 6.35 -3.77 10.02
C ILE A 133 6.20 -4.77 11.17
N CYS A 134 7.26 -5.47 11.55
CA CYS A 134 7.24 -6.40 12.68
C CYS A 134 6.97 -5.71 14.03
N ALA A 135 7.59 -4.55 14.27
CA ALA A 135 7.40 -3.79 15.50
C ALA A 135 5.96 -3.27 15.61
N LEU A 136 5.43 -2.68 14.54
CA LEU A 136 4.03 -2.23 14.51
C LEU A 136 3.04 -3.38 14.63
N TYR A 137 3.34 -4.55 14.08
CA TYR A 137 2.51 -5.74 14.29
C TYR A 137 2.43 -6.11 15.77
N ASP A 138 3.57 -6.10 16.48
CA ASP A 138 3.59 -6.43 17.91
C ASP A 138 2.85 -5.36 18.73
N VAL A 139 2.96 -4.08 18.35
CA VAL A 139 2.15 -2.98 18.93
C VAL A 139 0.66 -3.23 18.69
N ALA A 140 0.27 -3.52 17.44
CA ALA A 140 -1.12 -3.81 17.09
C ALA A 140 -1.66 -5.04 17.85
N ARG A 141 -0.84 -6.06 18.08
CA ARG A 141 -1.22 -7.25 18.86
C ARG A 141 -1.42 -6.97 20.35
N LYS A 142 -0.68 -6.02 20.93
CA LYS A 142 -0.89 -5.58 22.32
C LYS A 142 -2.14 -4.71 22.48
N THR A 143 -2.51 -3.98 21.42
CA THR A 143 -3.55 -2.96 21.47
C THR A 143 -4.92 -3.50 21.06
N MET A 144 -4.97 -4.31 19.99
CA MET A 144 -6.22 -4.72 19.37
C MET A 144 -6.18 -6.15 18.82
N LYS A 145 -7.36 -6.69 18.47
CA LYS A 145 -7.45 -8.00 17.82
C LYS A 145 -6.81 -7.97 16.43
N THR A 146 -5.65 -8.60 16.34
CA THR A 146 -4.85 -8.69 15.11
C THR A 146 -4.69 -10.13 14.65
N LYS A 147 -4.74 -10.36 13.32
CA LYS A 147 -4.59 -11.70 12.73
C LYS A 147 -3.19 -12.25 13.01
N ARG A 148 -3.07 -13.55 13.23
CA ARG A 148 -1.77 -14.18 13.51
C ARG A 148 -0.84 -14.05 12.30
N MET A 149 0.35 -13.51 12.53
CA MET A 149 1.45 -13.49 11.56
C MET A 149 1.96 -14.90 11.25
N ASP A 150 2.28 -15.14 9.98
CA ASP A 150 2.92 -16.39 9.56
C ASP A 150 4.28 -16.62 10.24
N LYS A 151 4.55 -17.88 10.61
CA LYS A 151 5.79 -18.26 11.34
C LYS A 151 7.05 -17.93 10.55
N ARG A 152 7.02 -18.01 9.21
CA ARG A 152 8.18 -17.72 8.34
C ARG A 152 8.48 -16.23 8.28
N PHE A 153 7.50 -15.37 8.57
CA PHE A 153 7.72 -13.93 8.74
C PHE A 153 8.35 -13.64 10.10
N LYS A 154 7.83 -14.25 11.17
CA LYS A 154 8.33 -14.07 12.55
C LYS A 154 9.77 -14.55 12.74
N ARG A 155 10.17 -15.63 12.06
CA ARG A 155 11.53 -16.21 12.13
C ARG A 155 12.58 -15.42 11.34
N MET A 156 12.22 -14.29 10.76
CA MET A 156 13.17 -13.53 9.98
C MET A 156 14.23 -12.95 10.92
N LYS A 157 15.50 -13.26 10.65
CA LYS A 157 16.61 -12.71 11.42
C LYS A 157 16.66 -11.20 11.24
N ILE A 158 16.81 -10.49 12.34
CA ILE A 158 17.06 -9.05 12.33
C ILE A 158 18.47 -8.85 11.78
N THR A 159 18.56 -8.37 10.54
CA THR A 159 19.83 -8.12 9.86
C THR A 159 20.35 -6.74 10.24
N GLY A 160 21.39 -6.65 11.07
CA GLY A 160 22.03 -5.39 11.47
C GLY A 160 22.06 -5.15 12.98
N GLU A 161 23.15 -4.58 13.47
CA GLU A 161 23.40 -4.39 14.91
C GLU A 161 22.80 -3.10 15.46
N LYS A 162 22.66 -2.08 14.61
CA LYS A 162 22.20 -0.75 14.99
C LYS A 162 20.68 -0.69 15.10
N TYR A 163 20.23 0.18 16.00
CA TYR A 163 18.83 0.59 16.08
C TYR A 163 18.48 1.48 14.88
N GLU A 164 17.28 1.27 14.34
CA GLU A 164 16.69 2.11 13.30
C GLU A 164 15.63 3.05 13.89
N TYR A 165 15.36 4.16 13.22
CA TYR A 165 14.26 5.05 13.56
C TYR A 165 13.14 4.89 12.55
N PHE A 166 11.89 4.88 13.00
CA PHE A 166 10.75 5.14 12.11
C PHE A 166 10.78 6.55 11.58
N ILE A 167 10.89 7.51 12.50
CA ILE A 167 11.00 8.93 12.24
C ILE A 167 12.23 9.41 13.01
N PHE A 168 13.13 10.09 12.32
CA PHE A 168 14.40 10.51 12.88
C PHE A 168 14.20 11.30 14.17
N ASN A 169 14.97 10.97 15.21
CA ASN A 169 14.90 11.55 16.56
C ASN A 169 13.60 11.35 17.35
N PHE A 170 12.64 10.56 16.86
CA PHE A 170 11.46 10.19 17.65
C PHE A 170 11.73 8.89 18.42
N LYS A 171 11.44 8.89 19.73
CA LYS A 171 11.58 7.72 20.61
C LYS A 171 10.42 7.66 21.60
N SER A 172 9.93 6.45 21.87
CA SER A 172 8.99 6.17 22.95
C SER A 172 9.69 5.39 24.08
N LYS A 173 9.12 5.39 25.27
CA LYS A 173 9.52 4.48 26.36
C LYS A 173 8.51 3.37 26.61
N ASP A 174 7.28 3.52 26.12
CA ASP A 174 6.14 2.67 26.48
C ASP A 174 6.21 1.26 25.85
N PHE A 175 6.97 1.12 24.77
CA PHE A 175 7.11 -0.12 24.02
C PHE A 175 8.54 -0.67 24.02
N SER A 176 9.30 -0.39 25.10
CA SER A 176 10.73 -0.73 25.18
C SER A 176 11.06 -2.21 24.91
N ASP A 177 10.15 -3.14 25.22
CA ASP A 177 10.31 -4.56 24.91
C ASP A 177 10.23 -4.85 23.41
N ILE A 178 9.31 -4.19 22.70
CA ILE A 178 9.16 -4.27 21.24
C ILE A 178 10.34 -3.58 20.55
N GLU A 179 10.73 -2.40 21.03
CA GLU A 179 11.86 -1.64 20.50
C GLU A 179 13.16 -2.44 20.57
N LYS A 180 13.46 -3.03 21.74
CA LYS A 180 14.63 -3.90 21.95
C LYS A 180 14.57 -5.14 21.06
N LYS A 181 13.41 -5.79 21.00
CA LYS A 181 13.20 -7.01 20.21
C LYS A 181 13.49 -6.76 18.74
N TRP A 182 13.05 -5.65 18.16
CA TRP A 182 13.19 -5.37 16.73
C TRP A 182 14.32 -4.40 16.36
N ARG A 183 15.05 -3.89 17.37
CA ARG A 183 16.09 -2.86 17.24
C ARG A 183 15.56 -1.64 16.48
N ILE A 184 14.45 -1.10 16.96
CA ILE A 184 13.82 0.07 16.34
C ILE A 184 13.23 1.01 17.39
N TYR A 185 13.31 2.31 17.14
CA TYR A 185 12.63 3.32 17.95
C TYR A 185 11.24 3.58 17.38
N LEU A 186 10.21 3.37 18.20
CA LEU A 186 8.82 3.54 17.82
C LEU A 186 8.41 5.02 17.92
N PRO A 187 7.63 5.53 16.94
CA PRO A 187 7.28 6.94 16.88
C PRO A 187 5.97 7.24 17.62
N LEU A 188 5.58 6.43 18.61
CA LEU A 188 4.27 6.49 19.25
C LEU A 188 4.32 5.94 20.68
N ASN A 189 3.46 6.47 21.54
CA ASN A 189 3.26 6.12 22.94
C ASN A 189 1.95 5.36 23.15
N ALA A 190 1.74 4.82 24.35
CA ALA A 190 0.53 4.07 24.68
C ALA A 190 -0.74 4.95 24.66
N ALA A 191 -0.60 6.23 25.01
CA ALA A 191 -1.68 7.22 24.95
C ALA A 191 -2.19 7.45 23.51
N ASP A 192 -1.30 7.39 22.53
CA ASP A 192 -1.66 7.56 21.11
C ASP A 192 -2.55 6.42 20.56
N LEU A 193 -2.73 5.36 21.36
CA LEU A 193 -3.47 4.16 20.99
C LEU A 193 -4.83 4.05 21.71
N GLU A 194 -5.25 5.08 22.44
CA GLU A 194 -6.53 5.08 23.17
C GLU A 194 -7.72 4.95 22.23
N ASP A 195 -7.68 5.56 21.04
CA ASP A 195 -8.72 5.45 20.00
C ASP A 195 -8.96 4.02 19.48
N TYR A 196 -8.11 3.06 19.87
CA TYR A 196 -8.23 1.65 19.51
C TYR A 196 -8.78 0.75 20.62
N LYS A 197 -8.91 1.25 21.85
CA LYS A 197 -9.45 0.52 22.99
C LYS A 197 -10.98 0.59 22.99
#